data_AF-A0A2V7LUB1-F1
#
_entry.id   AF-A0A2V7LUB1-F1
#
_cell.length_a   1.000
_cell.length_b   1.000
_cell.length_c   1.000
_cell.angle_alpha   90.00
_cell.angle_beta   90.00
_cell.angle_gamma   90.00
#
_symmetry.space_group_name_H-M   'P 1'
#
loop_
_entity.id
_entity.type
_entity.pdbx_description
1 polymer ?
#
loop_
_entity_poly.entity_id
_entity_poly.type
_entity_poly.pdbx_seq_one_letter_code
_entity_poly.pdbx_strand_id
1 'polypeptide(L)'
;MPHVQYWARVRAGMDCPLRRGAWYRVVELTPDETVLEVNSRLLRVPRTFLQILPLRPPMWSLVRRRPDGAAPAAEDPKYAVCPSCCERSPLVDSASTLRCRRCGAVSAIAWSDSPWRAFEVLPGRPAAGALARARAAALRALAAAFGLRA
;
A
#
# COMPACT_ATOMS: atom_id res chain seq x y z
N MET A 1 -7.84 19.09 -15.57
CA MET A 1 -8.16 17.76 -14.99
C MET A 1 -7.25 17.57 -13.79
N PRO A 2 -7.75 17.36 -12.57
CA PRO A 2 -6.87 17.08 -11.43
C PRO A 2 -6.04 15.83 -11.74
N HIS A 3 -4.72 15.94 -11.65
CA HIS A 3 -3.84 14.80 -11.86
C HIS A 3 -4.07 13.79 -10.74
N VAL A 4 -4.46 12.56 -11.10
CA VAL A 4 -4.63 11.48 -10.13
C VAL A 4 -3.25 11.08 -9.63
N GLN A 5 -2.98 11.29 -8.35
CA GLN A 5 -1.74 10.82 -7.72
C GLN A 5 -1.82 9.31 -7.45
N TYR A 6 -0.92 8.55 -8.06
CA TYR A 6 -0.80 7.11 -7.84
C TYR A 6 0.15 6.77 -6.69
N TRP A 7 -0.09 5.62 -6.10
CA TRP A 7 0.70 5.07 -5.02
C TRP A 7 1.06 3.63 -5.33
N ALA A 8 2.29 3.24 -5.03
CA ALA A 8 2.78 1.89 -5.28
C ALA A 8 3.28 1.22 -4.00
N ARG A 9 3.05 -0.08 -3.90
CA ARG A 9 3.55 -0.95 -2.83
C ARG A 9 4.15 -2.20 -3.44
N VAL A 10 5.21 -2.73 -2.86
CA VAL A 10 5.79 -4.02 -3.27
C VAL A 10 4.76 -5.15 -3.11
N ARG A 11 4.61 -5.99 -4.15
CA ARG A 11 3.81 -7.22 -4.08
C ARG A 11 4.44 -8.22 -3.12
N ALA A 12 3.61 -9.05 -2.50
CA ALA A 12 4.11 -10.15 -1.69
C ALA A 12 5.00 -11.09 -2.53
N GLY A 13 6.11 -11.55 -1.95
CA GLY A 13 7.03 -12.49 -2.60
C GLY A 13 8.09 -11.87 -3.52
N MET A 14 8.02 -10.56 -3.80
CA MET A 14 9.01 -9.86 -4.62
C MET A 14 10.16 -9.34 -3.74
N ASP A 15 11.38 -9.55 -4.22
CA ASP A 15 12.58 -8.97 -3.63
C ASP A 15 12.88 -7.62 -4.27
N CYS A 16 12.79 -6.57 -3.46
CA CYS A 16 12.86 -5.19 -3.88
C CYS A 16 13.47 -4.37 -2.73
N PRO A 17 14.32 -3.36 -3.00
CA PRO A 17 14.91 -2.52 -1.95
C PRO A 17 13.88 -1.66 -1.20
N LEU A 18 12.63 -1.63 -1.66
CA LEU A 18 11.53 -0.93 -1.00
C LEU A 18 11.07 -1.67 0.27
N ARG A 19 10.71 -0.90 1.30
CA ARG A 19 10.02 -1.43 2.48
C ARG A 19 8.70 -2.09 2.07
N ARG A 20 8.59 -3.40 2.27
CA ARG A 20 7.32 -4.14 2.16
C ARG A 20 6.24 -3.50 3.03
N GLY A 21 5.01 -3.42 2.52
CA GLY A 21 3.89 -2.79 3.21
C GLY A 21 3.76 -1.28 3.01
N ALA A 22 4.83 -0.56 2.67
CA ALA A 22 4.78 0.89 2.48
C ALA A 22 4.23 1.28 1.10
N TRP A 23 3.44 2.35 1.08
CA TRP A 23 2.94 2.99 -0.14
C TRP A 23 3.81 4.20 -0.48
N TYR A 24 4.39 4.20 -1.68
CA TYR A 24 5.25 5.25 -2.21
C TYR A 24 4.53 6.05 -3.29
N ARG A 25 4.83 7.35 -3.36
CA ARG A 25 4.28 8.21 -4.40
C ARG A 25 4.89 7.82 -5.74
N VAL A 26 4.03 7.57 -6.74
CA VAL A 26 4.47 7.35 -8.11
C VAL A 26 4.67 8.70 -8.78
N VAL A 27 5.87 8.91 -9.31
CA VAL A 27 6.25 10.12 -10.06
C VAL A 27 6.06 9.88 -11.56
N GLU A 28 6.39 8.68 -12.03
CA GLU A 28 6.22 8.27 -13.42
C GLU A 28 5.72 6.83 -13.49
N LEU A 29 4.79 6.56 -14.40
CA LEU A 29 4.20 5.24 -14.62
C LEU A 29 4.27 4.89 -16.10
N THR A 30 5.09 3.89 -16.45
CA THR A 30 5.19 3.35 -17.81
C THR A 30 4.62 1.92 -17.86
N PRO A 31 4.53 1.28 -19.04
CA PRO A 31 4.11 -0.11 -19.14
C PRO A 31 5.01 -1.07 -18.35
N ASP A 32 6.32 -0.82 -18.33
CA ASP A 32 7.32 -1.78 -17.81
C ASP A 32 7.94 -1.32 -16.49
N GLU A 33 8.08 -0.01 -16.29
CA GLU A 33 8.80 0.58 -15.17
C GLU A 33 7.92 1.58 -14.41
N THR A 34 8.29 1.84 -13.17
CA THR A 34 7.66 2.86 -12.34
C THR A 34 8.74 3.63 -11.60
N VAL A 35 8.65 4.96 -11.62
CA VAL A 35 9.53 5.84 -10.83
C VAL A 35 8.80 6.23 -9.55
N LEU A 36 9.39 5.89 -8.42
CA LEU A 36 8.83 6.11 -7.08
C LEU A 36 9.64 7.15 -6.33
N GLU A 37 8.95 7.99 -5.56
CA GLU A 37 9.60 8.84 -4.56
C GLU A 37 9.72 8.09 -3.23
N VAL A 38 10.95 7.88 -2.80
CA VAL A 38 11.35 7.12 -1.61
C VAL A 38 12.33 7.95 -0.81
N ASN A 39 11.94 8.42 0.38
CA ASN A 39 12.79 9.26 1.24
C ASN A 39 13.42 10.44 0.46
N SER A 40 12.60 11.16 -0.31
CA SER A 40 13.01 12.29 -1.17
C SER A 40 13.98 11.93 -2.30
N ARG A 41 14.10 10.65 -2.66
CA ARG A 41 14.88 10.17 -3.80
C ARG A 41 13.97 9.48 -4.80
N LEU A 42 14.36 9.52 -6.08
CA LEU A 42 13.66 8.80 -7.15
C LEU A 42 14.26 7.40 -7.32
N LEU A 43 13.42 6.38 -7.33
CA LEU A 43 13.82 4.99 -7.52
C LEU A 43 13.00 4.36 -8.65
N ARG A 44 13.68 3.79 -9.65
CA ARG A 44 13.06 3.01 -10.73
C ARG A 44 12.86 1.58 -10.27
N VAL A 45 11.66 1.05 -10.45
CA VAL A 45 11.29 -0.31 -10.05
C VAL A 45 10.42 -0.93 -11.14
N PRO A 46 10.67 -2.20 -11.53
CA PRO A 46 9.84 -2.90 -12.49
C PRO A 46 8.38 -2.89 -12.04
N ARG A 47 7.47 -2.53 -12.94
CA ARG A 47 6.05 -2.40 -12.63
C ARG A 47 5.45 -3.71 -12.13
N THR A 48 5.94 -4.83 -12.65
CA THR A 48 5.52 -6.19 -12.26
C THR A 48 5.74 -6.46 -10.77
N PHE A 49 6.68 -5.76 -10.12
CA PHE A 49 6.99 -5.93 -8.70
C PHE A 49 6.01 -5.16 -7.81
N LEU A 50 5.19 -4.29 -8.39
CA LEU A 50 4.39 -3.31 -7.69
C LEU A 50 2.89 -3.59 -7.82
N GLN A 51 2.20 -3.42 -6.70
CA GLN A 51 0.78 -3.13 -6.64
C GLN A 51 0.60 -1.62 -6.73
N ILE A 52 -0.16 -1.13 -7.72
CA ILE A 52 -0.36 0.31 -7.94
C ILE A 52 -1.84 0.65 -7.74
N LEU A 53 -2.11 1.71 -6.98
CA LEU A 53 -3.45 2.21 -6.69
C LEU A 53 -3.59 3.70 -7.02
N PRO A 54 -4.79 4.16 -7.40
CA PRO A 54 -5.07 5.57 -7.68
C PRO A 54 -5.38 6.39 -6.41
N LEU A 55 -5.06 5.86 -5.24
CA LEU A 55 -5.07 6.52 -3.94
C LEU A 55 -4.13 5.80 -2.97
N ARG A 56 -3.74 6.48 -1.90
CA ARG A 56 -3.02 5.85 -0.78
C ARG A 56 -4.05 5.25 0.17
N PRO A 57 -4.05 3.93 0.42
CA PRO A 57 -4.90 3.34 1.42
C PRO A 57 -4.71 3.98 2.80
N PRO A 58 -5.78 4.50 3.45
CA PRO A 58 -5.71 5.10 4.79
C PRO A 58 -5.73 4.02 5.89
N MET A 59 -5.08 2.88 5.66
CA MET A 59 -5.11 1.72 6.56
C MET A 59 -3.72 1.11 6.71
N TRP A 60 -3.45 0.56 7.88
CA TRP A 60 -2.21 -0.16 8.13
C TRP A 60 -2.05 -1.32 7.18
N SER A 61 -0.89 -1.43 6.54
CA SER A 61 -0.55 -2.57 5.69
C SER A 61 0.09 -3.67 6.52
N LEU A 62 -0.56 -4.83 6.59
CA LEU A 62 0.02 -6.01 7.23
C LEU A 62 1.00 -6.72 6.31
N VAL A 63 2.18 -6.98 6.84
CA VAL A 63 3.26 -7.71 6.17
C VAL A 63 3.52 -8.98 6.95
N ARG A 64 3.32 -10.12 6.29
CA ARG A 64 3.85 -11.39 6.78
C ARG A 64 5.30 -11.50 6.33
N ARG A 65 6.22 -11.80 7.25
CA ARG A 65 7.59 -12.20 6.91
C ARG A 65 7.47 -13.46 6.05
N ARG A 66 8.25 -13.53 4.97
CA ARG A 66 8.41 -14.79 4.23
C ARG A 66 8.89 -15.83 5.25
N PRO A 67 8.51 -17.10 5.19
CA PRO A 67 9.17 -18.12 6.00
C PRO A 67 10.61 -18.24 5.48
N ASP A 68 11.51 -17.41 5.99
CA ASP A 68 12.93 -17.65 5.94
C ASP A 68 13.16 -18.83 6.89
N GLY A 69 13.52 -20.00 6.35
CA GLY A 69 13.66 -21.28 7.08
C GLY A 69 14.73 -21.30 8.17
N ALA A 70 15.22 -20.15 8.62
CA ALA A 70 16.30 -19.98 9.58
C ALA A 70 15.98 -19.01 10.75
N ALA A 71 14.77 -18.44 10.83
CA ALA A 71 14.43 -17.54 11.95
C ALA A 71 13.88 -18.34 13.16
N PRO A 72 14.39 -18.10 14.40
CA PRO A 72 13.88 -18.76 15.60
C PRO A 72 12.42 -18.36 15.87
N ALA A 73 11.62 -19.34 16.30
CA ALA A 73 10.16 -19.35 16.39
C ALA A 73 9.51 -18.32 17.36
N ALA A 74 10.25 -17.34 17.87
CA ALA A 74 9.81 -16.46 18.96
C ALA A 74 9.43 -15.02 18.53
N GLU A 75 9.73 -14.57 17.31
CA GLU A 75 9.23 -13.29 16.81
C GLU A 75 7.93 -13.52 16.01
N ASP A 76 6.83 -12.93 16.49
CA ASP A 76 5.56 -12.94 15.75
C ASP A 76 5.81 -12.43 14.31
N PRO A 77 5.64 -13.26 13.27
CA PRO A 77 6.20 -13.02 11.93
C PRO A 77 5.47 -11.91 11.15
N LYS A 78 4.65 -11.10 11.82
CA LYS A 78 3.78 -10.09 11.21
C LYS A 78 4.07 -8.72 11.79
N TYR A 79 4.18 -7.74 10.90
CA TYR A 79 4.23 -6.34 11.30
C TYR A 79 3.27 -5.50 10.46
N ALA A 80 2.86 -4.37 11.02
CA ALA A 80 2.04 -3.39 10.35
C ALA A 80 2.90 -2.21 9.88
N VAL A 81 2.56 -1.62 8.74
CA VAL A 81 3.19 -0.40 8.23
C VAL A 81 2.18 0.74 8.24
N CYS A 82 2.55 1.84 8.89
CA CYS A 82 1.70 3.02 9.06
C CYS A 82 1.37 3.65 7.69
N PRO A 83 0.08 3.93 7.41
CA PRO A 83 -0.34 4.54 6.15
C PRO A 83 0.05 6.01 6.03
N SER A 84 0.51 6.68 7.09
CA SER A 84 0.90 8.09 7.05
C SER A 84 2.40 8.25 6.88
N CYS A 85 3.20 7.64 7.76
CA CYS A 85 4.65 7.85 7.84
C CYS A 85 5.51 6.63 7.51
N CYS A 86 4.90 5.50 7.10
CA CYS A 86 5.59 4.25 6.78
C CYS A 86 6.35 3.59 7.95
N GLU A 87 6.10 4.03 9.19
CA GLU A 87 6.68 3.45 10.39
C GLU A 87 6.20 2.01 10.60
N ARG A 88 7.09 1.13 11.08
CA ARG A 88 6.70 -0.24 11.44
C ARG A 88 6.14 -0.26 12.85
N SER A 89 5.13 -1.09 13.05
CA SER A 89 4.66 -1.43 14.38
C SER A 89 4.52 -2.94 14.49
N PRO A 90 4.86 -3.53 15.65
CA PRO A 90 4.41 -4.89 15.96
C PRO A 90 2.88 -4.91 15.86
N LEU A 91 2.35 -6.02 15.35
CA LEU A 91 0.92 -6.23 15.37
C LEU A 91 0.49 -6.68 16.77
N VAL A 92 -0.68 -6.24 17.20
CA VAL A 92 -1.37 -6.85 18.34
C VAL A 92 -2.54 -7.60 17.74
N ASP A 93 -2.56 -8.92 17.90
CA ASP A 93 -3.67 -9.76 17.43
C ASP A 93 -4.99 -9.23 18.01
N SER A 94 -6.06 -9.27 17.20
CA SER A 94 -7.43 -8.81 17.48
C SER A 94 -7.76 -7.30 17.39
N ALA A 95 -6.79 -6.41 17.22
CA ALA A 95 -7.09 -4.97 17.09
C ALA A 95 -7.67 -4.61 15.70
N SER A 96 -8.74 -3.81 15.66
CA SER A 96 -9.32 -3.27 14.42
C SER A 96 -8.65 -1.96 13.97
N THR A 97 -7.99 -1.25 14.89
CA THR A 97 -7.26 -0.01 14.64
C THR A 97 -5.92 0.00 15.37
N LEU A 98 -5.00 0.83 14.92
CA LEU A 98 -3.68 0.98 15.54
C LEU A 98 -3.23 2.44 15.50
N ARG A 99 -2.63 2.89 16.61
CA ARG A 99 -2.02 4.23 16.74
C ARG A 99 -0.53 4.16 16.39
N CYS A 100 -0.09 5.04 15.49
CA CYS A 100 1.31 5.12 15.12
C CYS A 100 2.14 5.78 16.23
N ARG A 101 3.21 5.11 16.68
CA ARG A 101 4.12 5.66 17.70
C ARG A 101 4.94 6.86 17.22
N ARG A 102 5.14 7.00 15.90
CA ARG A 102 5.93 8.09 15.31
C ARG A 102 5.09 9.32 14.97
N CYS A 103 3.98 9.14 14.24
CA CYS A 103 3.17 10.28 13.79
C CYS A 103 1.84 10.44 14.52
N GLY A 104 1.52 9.58 15.50
CA GLY A 104 0.32 9.67 16.31
C GLY A 104 -1.00 9.28 15.62
N ALA A 105 -1.00 9.10 14.29
CA ALA A 105 -2.19 8.79 13.51
C ALA A 105 -2.83 7.46 13.93
N VAL A 106 -4.16 7.44 14.04
CA VAL A 106 -4.96 6.24 14.29
C VAL A 106 -5.62 5.84 12.98
N SER A 107 -5.51 4.57 12.60
CA SER A 107 -6.08 4.06 11.36
C SER A 107 -6.49 2.60 11.51
N ALA A 108 -7.43 2.16 10.67
CA ALA A 108 -7.85 0.77 10.62
C ALA A 108 -6.70 -0.16 10.18
N ILE A 109 -6.73 -1.41 10.64
CA ILE A 109 -5.80 -2.46 10.24
C ILE A 109 -6.35 -3.23 9.03
N ALA A 110 -5.56 -3.32 7.95
CA ALA A 110 -5.94 -4.07 6.75
C ALA A 110 -5.13 -5.36 6.62
N TRP A 111 -5.80 -6.51 6.68
CA TRP A 111 -5.22 -7.84 6.50
C TRP A 111 -4.75 -8.08 5.04
N SER A 112 -3.80 -9.00 4.87
CA SER A 112 -2.99 -9.20 3.66
C SER A 112 -3.79 -9.50 2.37
N ASP A 113 -5.02 -10.01 2.49
CA ASP A 113 -5.98 -10.20 1.38
C ASP A 113 -6.77 -8.93 1.11
N SER A 114 -6.00 -7.86 1.09
CA SER A 114 -6.46 -6.49 1.19
C SER A 114 -7.56 -6.19 0.16
N PRO A 115 -8.72 -5.65 0.59
CA PRO A 115 -9.81 -5.27 -0.32
C PRO A 115 -9.35 -4.30 -1.42
N TRP A 116 -8.20 -3.66 -1.23
CA TRP A 116 -7.54 -2.79 -2.21
C TRP A 116 -7.15 -3.47 -3.52
N ARG A 117 -7.00 -4.81 -3.55
CA ARG A 117 -6.72 -5.54 -4.80
C ARG A 117 -7.80 -5.30 -5.87
N ALA A 118 -9.05 -5.05 -5.48
CA ALA A 118 -10.13 -4.74 -6.43
C ALA A 118 -9.91 -3.43 -7.19
N PHE A 119 -9.07 -2.53 -6.67
CA PHE A 119 -8.76 -1.23 -7.29
C PHE A 119 -7.35 -1.20 -7.90
N GLU A 120 -6.71 -2.36 -7.99
CA GLU A 120 -5.36 -2.50 -8.48
C GLU A 120 -5.28 -2.22 -9.97
N VAL A 121 -4.36 -1.34 -10.33
CA VAL A 121 -4.01 -1.08 -11.72
C VAL A 121 -3.08 -2.19 -12.18
N LEU A 122 -3.65 -3.18 -12.85
CA LEU A 122 -2.91 -4.32 -13.42
C LEU A 122 -1.85 -3.85 -14.44
N PRO A 123 -0.82 -4.68 -14.73
CA PRO A 123 0.17 -4.39 -15.76
C PRO A 123 -0.48 -4.04 -17.12
N GLY A 124 0.10 -3.07 -17.84
CA GLY A 124 -0.41 -2.59 -19.13
C GLY A 124 -0.82 -1.10 -19.16
N ARG A 125 -1.01 -0.53 -20.35
CA ARG A 125 -1.45 0.88 -20.47
C ARG A 125 -2.91 0.98 -20.04
N PRO A 126 -3.24 1.71 -18.96
CA PRO A 126 -4.62 1.89 -18.57
C PRO A 126 -5.36 2.70 -19.65
N ALA A 127 -6.58 2.27 -19.98
CA ALA A 127 -7.46 3.02 -20.87
C ALA A 127 -7.71 4.43 -20.33
N ALA A 128 -7.97 5.38 -21.23
CA ALA A 128 -8.26 6.76 -20.85
C ALA A 128 -9.40 6.81 -19.81
N GLY A 129 -9.17 7.54 -18.71
CA GLY A 129 -10.13 7.71 -17.63
C GLY A 129 -10.38 6.48 -16.73
N ALA A 130 -9.84 5.29 -17.04
CA ALA A 130 -10.00 4.10 -16.19
C ALA A 130 -9.50 4.35 -14.76
N LEU A 131 -8.40 5.08 -14.63
CA LEU A 131 -7.77 5.42 -13.35
C LEU A 131 -8.62 6.39 -12.52
N ALA A 132 -9.25 7.38 -13.16
CA ALA A 132 -10.17 8.30 -12.48
C ALA A 132 -11.42 7.55 -11.99
N ARG A 133 -11.96 6.63 -12.80
CA ARG A 133 -13.09 5.77 -12.39
C ARG A 133 -12.71 4.85 -11.24
N ALA A 134 -11.55 4.21 -11.28
CA ALA A 134 -11.04 3.37 -10.20
C ALA A 134 -10.85 4.17 -8.91
N ARG A 135 -10.31 5.40 -8.98
CA ARG A 135 -10.23 6.31 -7.83
C ARG A 135 -11.61 6.63 -7.26
N ALA A 136 -12.57 7.00 -8.11
CA ALA A 136 -13.91 7.34 -7.67
C ALA A 136 -14.61 6.15 -7.01
N ALA A 137 -14.46 4.94 -7.57
CA ALA A 137 -14.97 3.71 -6.96
C ALA A 137 -14.33 3.43 -5.59
N ALA A 138 -13.01 3.60 -5.48
CA ALA A 138 -12.28 3.38 -4.25
C ALA A 138 -12.63 4.41 -3.16
N LEU A 139 -12.82 5.68 -3.52
CA LEU A 139 -13.30 6.72 -2.60
C LEU A 139 -14.73 6.43 -2.10
N ARG A 140 -15.63 5.98 -2.98
CA ARG A 140 -16.98 5.55 -2.58
C ARG A 140 -16.95 4.34 -1.65
N ALA A 141 -16.11 3.35 -1.93
CA ALA A 141 -15.94 2.17 -1.07
C ALA A 141 -15.40 2.54 0.31
N LEU A 142 -14.44 3.47 0.38
CA LEU A 142 -13.96 4.04 1.64
C LEU A 142 -15.06 4.76 2.40
N ALA A 143 -15.80 5.65 1.74
CA ALA A 143 -16.88 6.41 2.35
C ALA A 143 -17.90 5.47 2.99
N ALA A 144 -18.32 4.44 2.25
CA ALA A 144 -19.20 3.39 2.77
C ALA A 144 -18.58 2.60 3.94
N ALA A 145 -17.33 2.15 3.82
CA ALA A 145 -16.66 1.35 4.85
C ALA A 145 -16.41 2.11 6.16
N PHE A 146 -16.20 3.42 6.08
CA PHE A 146 -15.93 4.28 7.24
C PHE A 146 -17.14 5.11 7.69
N GLY A 147 -18.32 4.92 7.09
CA GLY A 147 -19.53 5.69 7.43
C GLY A 147 -19.41 7.19 7.16
N LEU A 148 -18.48 7.61 6.30
CA LEU A 148 -18.32 9.01 5.89
C LEU A 148 -19.34 9.28 4.78
N ARG A 149 -20.17 10.32 4.91
CA ARG A 149 -21.05 10.75 3.81
C ARG A 149 -20.17 11.17 2.63
N ALA A 150 -20.44 10.57 1.46
CA ALA A 150 -19.71 10.79 0.20
C ALA A 150 -19.97 12.17 -0.39
#